data_AF-A0A832INQ0-F1
#
_entry.id   AF-A0A832INQ0-F1
#
_cell.length_a   1.000
_cell.length_b   1.000
_cell.length_c   1.000
_cell.angle_alpha   90.00
_cell.angle_beta   90.00
_cell.angle_gamma   90.00
#
_symmetry.space_group_name_H-M   'P 1'
#
loop_
_entity.id
_entity.type
_entity.pdbx_description
1 polymer ?
#
loop_
_entity_poly.entity_id
_entity_poly.type
_entity_poly.pdbx_seq_one_letter_code
_entity_poly.pdbx_strand_id
1 'polypeptide(L)'
;MESFAEHLRKQREERKVRLSDIAAQTRISIKYLQAIESGEFGVMPEIYIRAFIRDYAKAIGLDPDETIKRYDMFMEAQRMPQAEETGGLERGPQSHGFPSLTKTQKVIAGVIAVAVLALLSYLAFAPQKKPQVESGLYERPLQDSERSYESTGGFVRGEPDSAHLKLSAVDTVWVNLVVDDGKTYDLLMKPGMSLSFYGKNKFNMTVGNAGGLIISLNGKELPSLGGRGIVVRNLTIMKNGTIKW
;
A
#
# COMPACT_ATOMS: atom_id res chain seq x y z
N MET A 1 -32.43 6.71 -11.18
CA MET A 1 -31.98 5.92 -10.02
C MET A 1 -30.70 6.56 -9.52
N GLU A 2 -30.57 6.80 -8.22
CA GLU A 2 -29.32 7.22 -7.60
C GLU A 2 -28.28 6.12 -7.79
N SER A 3 -27.08 6.46 -8.28
CA SER A 3 -26.00 5.49 -8.43
C SER A 3 -25.41 5.10 -7.06
N PHE A 4 -24.75 3.95 -6.98
CA PHE A 4 -24.08 3.51 -5.75
C PHE A 4 -23.09 4.56 -5.20
N ALA A 5 -22.31 5.17 -6.10
CA ALA A 5 -21.33 6.20 -5.77
C ALA A 5 -21.98 7.48 -5.24
N GLU A 6 -23.04 7.96 -5.90
CA GLU A 6 -23.82 9.13 -5.45
C GLU A 6 -24.47 8.88 -4.08
N HIS A 7 -25.01 7.68 -3.86
CA HIS A 7 -25.61 7.30 -2.58
C HIS A 7 -24.59 7.38 -1.44
N LEU A 8 -23.39 6.82 -1.62
CA LEU A 8 -22.31 6.87 -0.64
C LEU A 8 -21.87 8.30 -0.32
N ARG A 9 -21.77 9.14 -1.35
CA ARG A 9 -21.44 10.56 -1.18
C ARG A 9 -22.51 11.28 -0.38
N LYS A 10 -23.78 11.09 -0.73
CA LYS A 10 -24.91 11.69 -0.04
C LYS A 10 -24.96 11.26 1.43
N GLN A 11 -24.79 9.97 1.72
CA GLN A 11 -24.75 9.46 3.09
C GLN A 11 -23.62 10.09 3.92
N ARG A 12 -22.44 10.33 3.32
CA ARG A 12 -21.34 11.04 3.98
C ARG A 12 -21.70 12.51 4.25
N GLU A 13 -22.24 13.21 3.25
CA GLU A 13 -22.60 14.62 3.35
C GLU A 13 -23.71 14.88 4.38
N GLU A 14 -24.73 14.01 4.44
CA GLU A 14 -25.80 14.06 5.45
C GLU A 14 -25.25 13.91 6.88
N ARG A 15 -24.21 13.10 7.05
CA ARG A 15 -23.50 12.91 8.33
C ARG A 15 -22.41 13.96 8.58
N LYS A 16 -22.23 14.90 7.65
CA LYS A 16 -21.26 16.00 7.72
C LYS A 16 -19.82 15.53 7.94
N VAL A 17 -19.48 14.34 7.44
CA VAL A 17 -18.12 13.79 7.51
C VAL A 17 -17.31 14.28 6.32
N ARG A 18 -16.09 14.79 6.55
CA ARG A 18 -15.22 15.23 5.44
C ARG A 18 -14.40 14.06 4.94
N LEU A 19 -14.09 14.04 3.65
CA LEU A 19 -13.18 13.04 3.06
C LEU A 19 -11.80 13.04 3.73
N SER A 20 -11.33 14.20 4.23
CA SER A 20 -10.10 14.31 5.01
C SER A 20 -10.14 13.51 6.31
N ASP A 21 -11.31 13.42 6.94
CA ASP A 21 -11.47 12.78 8.25
C ASP A 21 -11.50 11.26 8.06
N ILE A 22 -12.18 10.79 7.00
CA ILE A 22 -12.16 9.39 6.57
C ILE A 22 -10.73 8.98 6.19
N ALA A 23 -10.01 9.81 5.44
CA ALA A 23 -8.62 9.55 5.07
C ALA A 23 -7.71 9.42 6.29
N ALA A 24 -7.89 10.29 7.30
CA ALA A 24 -7.15 10.22 8.55
C ALA A 24 -7.45 8.94 9.35
N GLN A 25 -8.72 8.52 9.41
CA GLN A 25 -9.14 7.33 10.15
C GLN A 25 -8.74 6.02 9.46
N THR A 26 -8.90 5.95 8.15
CA THR A 26 -8.74 4.70 7.37
C THR A 26 -7.37 4.57 6.71
N ARG A 27 -6.60 5.66 6.64
CA ARG A 27 -5.35 5.78 5.87
C ARG A 27 -5.53 5.57 4.36
N ILE A 28 -6.76 5.65 3.86
CA ILE A 28 -7.04 5.63 2.43
C ILE A 28 -6.78 7.01 1.86
N SER A 29 -6.07 7.08 0.74
CA SER A 29 -5.80 8.35 0.04
C SER A 29 -7.11 9.05 -0.35
N ILE A 30 -7.18 10.37 -0.15
CA ILE A 30 -8.32 11.20 -0.58
C ILE A 30 -8.67 10.95 -2.06
N LYS A 31 -7.66 10.74 -2.91
CA LYS A 31 -7.86 10.39 -4.34
C LYS A 31 -8.75 9.16 -4.52
N TYR A 32 -8.55 8.12 -3.71
CA TYR A 32 -9.35 6.89 -3.81
C TYR A 32 -10.73 7.06 -3.18
N LEU A 33 -10.85 7.87 -2.13
CA LEU A 33 -12.15 8.21 -1.57
C LEU A 33 -13.01 9.00 -2.57
N GLN A 34 -12.39 9.94 -3.28
CA GLN A 34 -13.02 10.66 -4.39
C GLN A 34 -13.42 9.72 -5.52
N ALA A 35 -12.55 8.77 -5.88
CA ALA A 35 -12.85 7.76 -6.91
C ALA A 35 -14.04 6.86 -6.52
N ILE A 36 -14.21 6.54 -5.25
CA ILE A 36 -15.39 5.81 -4.74
C ILE A 36 -16.66 6.66 -4.93
N GLU A 37 -16.60 7.96 -4.63
CA GLU A 37 -17.74 8.88 -4.79
C GLU A 37 -18.05 9.28 -6.23
N SER A 38 -17.09 9.16 -7.16
CA SER A 38 -17.29 9.39 -8.59
C SER A 38 -17.56 8.10 -9.38
N GLY A 39 -17.43 6.93 -8.75
CA GLY A 39 -17.59 5.63 -9.41
C GLY A 39 -16.41 5.24 -10.33
N GLU A 40 -15.29 5.97 -10.27
CA GLU A 40 -14.10 5.73 -11.09
C GLU A 40 -13.22 4.62 -10.51
N PHE A 41 -13.74 3.39 -10.41
CA PHE A 41 -13.02 2.29 -9.75
C PHE A 41 -11.72 1.88 -10.46
N GLY A 42 -11.56 2.18 -11.75
CA GLY A 42 -10.38 1.80 -12.55
C GLY A 42 -9.06 2.48 -12.15
N VAL A 43 -9.10 3.58 -11.40
CA VAL A 43 -7.87 4.24 -10.90
C VAL A 43 -7.33 3.61 -9.61
N MET A 44 -8.08 2.67 -9.02
CA MET A 44 -7.74 1.99 -7.78
C MET A 44 -7.14 0.61 -8.05
N PRO A 45 -6.22 0.12 -7.20
CA PRO A 45 -5.76 -1.26 -7.32
C PRO A 45 -6.92 -2.22 -6.99
N GLU A 46 -7.27 -3.10 -7.94
CA GLU A 46 -8.49 -3.93 -7.92
C GLU A 46 -8.66 -4.73 -6.62
N ILE A 47 -7.57 -5.30 -6.12
CA ILE A 47 -7.55 -6.12 -4.89
C ILE A 47 -8.01 -5.37 -3.64
N TYR A 48 -7.95 -4.03 -3.63
CA TYR A 48 -8.27 -3.21 -2.46
C TYR A 48 -9.63 -2.52 -2.52
N ILE A 49 -10.32 -2.52 -3.66
CA ILE A 49 -11.57 -1.77 -3.83
C ILE A 49 -12.61 -2.15 -2.76
N ARG A 50 -12.83 -3.45 -2.56
CA ARG A 50 -13.76 -3.96 -1.53
C ARG A 50 -13.31 -3.59 -0.11
N ALA A 51 -12.01 -3.60 0.17
CA ALA A 51 -11.50 -3.20 1.48
C ALA A 51 -11.75 -1.71 1.73
N PHE A 52 -11.46 -0.87 0.74
CA PHE A 52 -11.64 0.58 0.83
C PHE A 52 -13.11 0.98 0.97
N ILE A 53 -14.02 0.34 0.22
CA ILE A 53 -15.47 0.58 0.35
C ILE A 53 -15.96 0.17 1.76
N ARG A 54 -15.47 -0.95 2.29
CA ARG A 54 -15.82 -1.42 3.63
C ARG A 54 -15.35 -0.44 4.71
N ASP A 55 -14.12 0.03 4.62
CA ASP A 55 -13.55 0.97 5.59
C ASP A 55 -14.20 2.36 5.48
N TYR A 56 -14.57 2.79 4.28
CA TYR A 56 -15.37 3.99 4.07
C TYR A 56 -16.73 3.87 4.76
N ALA A 57 -17.45 2.77 4.53
CA ALA A 57 -18.76 2.52 5.14
C ALA A 57 -18.68 2.59 6.67
N LYS A 58 -17.68 1.93 7.26
CA LYS A 58 -17.42 1.98 8.71
C LYS A 58 -17.15 3.42 9.19
N ALA A 59 -16.33 4.17 8.47
CA ALA A 59 -15.95 5.54 8.85
C ALA A 59 -17.15 6.51 8.86
N ILE A 60 -18.15 6.28 8.02
CA ILE A 60 -19.39 7.08 8.00
C ILE A 60 -20.55 6.40 8.76
N GLY A 61 -20.31 5.31 9.48
CA GLY A 61 -21.33 4.63 10.28
C GLY A 61 -22.43 3.93 9.48
N LEU A 62 -22.13 3.48 8.26
CA LEU A 62 -22.98 2.56 7.50
C LEU A 62 -22.65 1.10 7.82
N ASP A 63 -23.60 0.22 7.54
CA ASP A 63 -23.37 -1.22 7.59
C ASP A 63 -22.38 -1.64 6.48
N PRO A 64 -21.22 -2.23 6.82
CA PRO A 64 -20.19 -2.49 5.82
C PRO A 64 -20.54 -3.64 4.88
N ASP A 65 -21.29 -4.65 5.35
CA ASP A 65 -21.60 -5.83 4.54
C ASP A 65 -22.72 -5.53 3.54
N GLU A 66 -23.75 -4.80 3.96
CA GLU A 66 -24.80 -4.28 3.08
C GLU A 66 -24.23 -3.30 2.05
N THR A 67 -23.25 -2.47 2.43
CA THR A 67 -22.58 -1.56 1.48
C THR A 67 -21.81 -2.34 0.41
N ILE A 68 -21.09 -3.40 0.79
CA ILE A 68 -20.38 -4.24 -0.18
C ILE A 68 -21.35 -4.99 -1.10
N LYS A 69 -22.47 -5.46 -0.57
CA LYS A 69 -23.51 -6.10 -1.38
C LYS A 69 -24.06 -5.14 -2.45
N ARG A 70 -24.29 -3.87 -2.11
CA ARG A 70 -24.73 -2.84 -3.07
C ARG A 70 -23.67 -2.53 -4.12
N TYR A 71 -22.40 -2.51 -3.73
CA TYR A 71 -21.29 -2.40 -4.67
C TYR A 71 -21.27 -3.57 -5.67
N ASP A 72 -21.48 -4.80 -5.20
CA ASP A 72 -21.50 -5.98 -6.07
C ASP A 72 -22.63 -5.92 -7.10
N MET A 73 -23.84 -5.56 -6.66
CA MET A 73 -24.98 -5.35 -7.56
C MET A 73 -24.71 -4.23 -8.57
N PHE A 74 -24.06 -3.14 -8.16
CA PHE A 74 -23.67 -2.07 -9.06
C PHE A 74 -22.68 -2.54 -10.14
N MET A 75 -21.67 -3.33 -9.76
CA MET A 75 -20.68 -3.87 -10.70
C MET A 75 -21.28 -4.91 -11.65
N GLU A 76 -22.22 -5.74 -11.19
CA GLU A 76 -22.95 -6.68 -12.03
C GLU A 76 -23.81 -5.95 -13.08
N ALA A 77 -24.51 -4.89 -12.68
CA ALA A 77 -25.30 -4.06 -13.58
C ALA A 77 -24.42 -3.34 -14.64
N GLN A 78 -23.22 -2.90 -14.27
CA GLN A 78 -22.25 -2.27 -15.18
C GLN A 78 -21.60 -3.28 -16.15
N ARG A 79 -21.53 -4.56 -15.78
CA ARG A 79 -20.98 -5.64 -16.63
C ARG A 79 -21.94 -6.11 -17.73
N MET A 80 -23.18 -5.62 -17.75
CA MET A 80 -24.11 -5.87 -18.86
C MET A 80 -23.99 -4.77 -19.92
N PRO A 81 -23.46 -5.09 -21.12
CA PRO A 81 -23.93 -4.45 -22.34
C PRO A 81 -24.47 -5.46 -23.36
N GLN A 82 -25.72 -5.23 -23.78
CA GLN A 82 -26.24 -5.54 -25.12
C GLN A 82 -26.36 -7.03 -25.53
N ALA A 83 -27.37 -7.73 -25.01
CA ALA A 83 -27.94 -8.85 -25.76
C ALA A 83 -29.07 -8.32 -26.66
N GLU A 84 -28.97 -8.69 -27.95
CA GLU A 84 -30.01 -8.65 -28.99
C GLU A 84 -30.11 -7.40 -29.89
N GLU A 85 -29.26 -7.36 -30.93
CA GLU A 85 -29.70 -7.15 -32.32
C GLU A 85 -28.82 -7.99 -33.27
N THR A 86 -29.00 -9.30 -33.25
CA THR A 86 -28.81 -10.13 -34.46
C THR A 86 -29.88 -11.21 -34.42
N GLY A 87 -30.88 -11.01 -35.26
CA GLY A 87 -32.04 -11.89 -35.34
C GLY A 87 -31.70 -13.31 -35.80
N GLY A 88 -32.63 -14.19 -35.48
CA GLY A 88 -32.91 -15.40 -36.25
C GLY A 88 -32.03 -16.61 -35.94
N LEU A 89 -32.49 -17.43 -35.00
CA LEU A 89 -33.18 -18.69 -35.27
C LEU A 89 -33.00 -19.63 -34.07
N GLU A 90 -34.12 -20.25 -33.71
CA GLU A 90 -34.33 -21.21 -32.62
C GLU A 90 -33.18 -22.19 -32.37
N ARG A 91 -32.89 -22.48 -31.09
CA ARG A 91 -32.85 -23.83 -30.49
C ARG A 91 -32.56 -23.77 -28.99
N GLY A 92 -33.10 -24.75 -28.26
CA GLY A 92 -33.19 -24.84 -26.80
C GLY A 92 -31.88 -24.98 -26.01
N PRO A 93 -31.96 -25.28 -24.69
CA PRO A 93 -30.91 -25.00 -23.73
C PRO A 93 -29.74 -25.98 -23.89
N GLN A 94 -28.60 -25.48 -24.35
CA GLN A 94 -27.35 -26.24 -24.38
C GLN A 94 -26.38 -25.67 -23.34
N SER A 95 -26.20 -26.46 -22.27
CA SER A 95 -25.09 -26.36 -21.34
C SER A 95 -23.77 -26.46 -22.10
N HIS A 96 -22.96 -25.41 -22.06
CA HIS A 96 -21.56 -25.51 -22.46
C HIS A 96 -20.78 -26.22 -21.35
N GLY A 97 -20.74 -27.54 -21.48
CA GLY A 97 -19.84 -28.40 -20.74
C GLY A 97 -18.38 -28.05 -21.07
N PHE A 98 -17.54 -28.14 -20.04
CA PHE A 98 -16.08 -28.16 -20.18
C PHE A 98 -15.66 -29.20 -21.23
N PRO A 99 -14.63 -28.93 -22.04
CA PRO A 99 -14.20 -29.84 -23.10
C PRO A 99 -13.87 -31.22 -22.51
N SER A 100 -14.49 -32.26 -23.08
CA SER A 100 -14.34 -33.63 -22.60
C SER A 100 -12.96 -34.17 -22.98
N LEU A 101 -12.06 -34.21 -22.00
CA LEU A 101 -10.77 -34.90 -22.11
C LEU A 101 -11.00 -36.38 -22.47
N THR A 102 -10.33 -36.84 -23.53
CA THR A 102 -10.39 -38.23 -23.99
C THR A 102 -9.82 -39.18 -22.93
N LYS A 103 -10.23 -40.46 -22.96
CA LYS A 103 -10.01 -41.45 -21.88
C LYS A 103 -8.52 -41.60 -21.47
N THR A 104 -7.58 -41.33 -22.37
CA THR A 104 -6.12 -41.33 -22.12
C THR A 104 -5.61 -40.09 -21.39
N GLN A 105 -6.27 -38.94 -21.52
CA GLN A 105 -5.93 -37.69 -20.82
C GLN A 105 -6.38 -37.67 -19.36
N LYS A 106 -7.40 -38.46 -18.99
CA LYS A 106 -7.86 -38.60 -17.58
C LYS A 106 -6.86 -39.37 -16.71
N VAL A 107 -6.12 -40.32 -17.30
CA VAL A 107 -5.07 -41.07 -16.58
C VAL A 107 -3.86 -40.17 -16.33
N ILE A 108 -3.42 -39.40 -17.33
CA ILE A 108 -2.31 -38.45 -17.18
C ILE A 108 -2.66 -37.36 -16.16
N ALA A 109 -3.86 -36.78 -16.25
CA ALA A 109 -4.34 -35.79 -15.28
C ALA A 109 -4.47 -36.36 -13.86
N GLY A 110 -4.90 -37.62 -13.72
CA GLY A 110 -4.95 -38.31 -12.42
C GLY A 110 -3.57 -38.55 -11.81
N VAL A 111 -2.60 -39.00 -12.62
CA VAL A 111 -1.21 -39.20 -12.17
C VAL A 111 -0.55 -37.87 -11.80
N ILE A 112 -0.78 -36.80 -12.58
CA ILE A 112 -0.28 -35.46 -12.26
C ILE A 112 -0.93 -34.95 -10.97
N ALA A 113 -2.25 -35.11 -10.79
CA ALA A 113 -2.93 -34.68 -9.58
C ALA A 113 -2.42 -35.42 -8.33
N VAL A 114 -2.18 -36.73 -8.42
CA VAL A 114 -1.60 -37.53 -7.34
C VAL A 114 -0.14 -37.16 -7.09
N ALA A 115 0.65 -36.91 -8.13
CA ALA A 115 2.03 -36.45 -7.99
C ALA A 115 2.12 -35.03 -7.39
N VAL A 116 1.21 -34.13 -7.75
CA VAL A 116 1.10 -32.79 -7.15
C VAL A 116 0.65 -32.89 -5.70
N LEU A 117 -0.34 -33.72 -5.38
CA LEU A 117 -0.75 -33.95 -3.98
C LEU A 117 0.36 -34.59 -3.15
N ALA A 118 1.09 -35.55 -3.71
CA ALA A 118 2.25 -36.16 -3.07
C ALA A 118 3.37 -35.13 -2.85
N LEU A 119 3.65 -34.28 -3.85
CA LEU A 119 4.63 -33.20 -3.77
C LEU A 119 4.20 -32.14 -2.76
N LEU A 120 2.93 -31.74 -2.73
CA LEU A 120 2.40 -30.80 -1.74
C LEU A 120 2.45 -31.40 -0.33
N SER A 121 2.11 -32.68 -0.18
CA SER A 121 2.27 -33.38 1.11
C SER A 121 3.74 -33.46 1.50
N TYR A 122 4.63 -33.72 0.55
CA TYR A 122 6.06 -33.77 0.78
C TYR A 122 6.62 -32.39 1.12
N LEU A 123 6.16 -31.30 0.51
CA LEU A 123 6.58 -29.94 0.87
C LEU A 123 6.02 -29.49 2.22
N ALA A 124 4.82 -29.95 2.59
CA ALA A 124 4.20 -29.68 3.88
C ALA A 124 4.81 -30.50 5.04
N PHE A 125 5.22 -31.74 4.78
CA PHE A 125 5.82 -32.65 5.76
C PHE A 125 7.34 -32.81 5.63
N ALA A 126 7.96 -32.23 4.60
CA ALA A 126 9.40 -32.16 4.50
C ALA A 126 9.90 -31.53 5.79
N PRO A 127 10.84 -32.18 6.49
CA PRO A 127 11.44 -31.59 7.68
C PRO A 127 12.13 -30.32 7.22
N GLN A 128 11.41 -29.21 7.34
CA GLN A 128 11.97 -27.88 7.27
C GLN A 128 13.01 -27.90 8.38
N LYS A 129 14.30 -27.96 8.01
CA LYS A 129 15.34 -27.53 8.92
C LYS A 129 14.89 -26.13 9.30
N LYS A 130 14.28 -26.00 10.49
CA LYS A 130 13.94 -24.71 11.07
C LYS A 130 15.19 -23.89 10.83
N PRO A 131 15.12 -22.76 10.10
CA PRO A 131 16.22 -21.83 10.15
C PRO A 131 16.44 -21.63 11.63
N GLN A 132 17.59 -22.10 12.14
CA GLN A 132 18.09 -21.59 13.39
C GLN A 132 18.41 -20.14 13.05
N VAL A 133 17.37 -19.33 13.09
CA VAL A 133 17.39 -17.94 13.47
C VAL A 133 18.24 -17.98 14.73
N GLU A 134 19.53 -17.69 14.56
CA GLU A 134 20.53 -17.61 15.61
C GLU A 134 19.92 -16.62 16.62
N SER A 135 19.29 -17.17 17.65
CA SER A 135 18.48 -16.45 18.62
C SER A 135 19.43 -15.79 19.61
N GLY A 136 20.24 -14.89 19.08
CA GLY A 136 21.24 -14.08 19.76
C GLY A 136 21.42 -12.69 19.17
N LEU A 137 20.66 -12.31 18.12
CA LEU A 137 20.84 -11.01 17.44
C LEU A 137 19.58 -10.13 17.33
N TYR A 138 18.42 -10.56 17.86
CA TYR A 138 17.19 -9.73 17.90
C TYR A 138 16.54 -9.62 19.28
N GLU A 139 17.16 -10.17 20.32
CA GLU A 139 16.86 -9.76 21.70
C GLU A 139 17.87 -8.69 22.12
N ARG A 140 17.86 -7.56 21.39
CA ARG A 140 18.25 -6.31 22.05
C ARG A 140 17.00 -5.79 22.74
N PRO A 141 17.01 -5.59 24.07
CA PRO A 141 15.95 -4.87 24.74
C PRO A 141 15.72 -3.56 24.00
N LEU A 142 14.46 -3.23 23.69
CA LEU A 142 14.04 -1.95 23.10
C LEU A 142 14.49 -0.73 23.92
N GLN A 143 15.04 -0.94 25.11
CA GLN A 143 15.66 0.08 25.97
C GLN A 143 17.04 0.54 25.52
N ASP A 144 17.80 -0.28 24.77
CA ASP A 144 19.17 0.09 24.38
C ASP A 144 19.21 0.88 23.06
N SER A 145 18.17 0.73 22.22
CA SER A 145 17.97 1.60 21.06
C SER A 145 17.56 3.00 21.49
N GLU A 146 16.69 3.16 22.49
CA GLU A 146 16.33 4.49 23.02
C GLU A 146 17.54 5.23 23.63
N ARG A 147 18.42 4.55 24.36
CA ARG A 147 19.68 5.16 24.87
C ARG A 147 20.69 5.53 23.79
N SER A 148 20.66 4.85 22.64
CA SER A 148 21.57 5.13 21.53
C SER A 148 21.22 6.42 20.78
N TYR A 149 19.96 6.87 20.85
CA TYR A 149 19.51 8.11 20.19
C TYR A 149 19.55 9.34 21.11
N GLU A 150 19.50 9.18 22.44
CA GLU A 150 19.66 10.30 23.37
C GLU A 150 21.12 10.73 23.56
N SER A 151 22.10 9.85 23.29
CA SER A 151 23.53 10.15 23.50
C SER A 151 24.28 10.63 22.25
N THR A 152 23.63 10.79 21.09
CA THR A 152 24.32 11.24 19.87
C THR A 152 24.00 12.70 19.52
N GLY A 153 24.47 13.61 20.38
CA GLY A 153 25.09 14.87 19.92
C GLY A 153 26.42 14.64 19.17
N GLY A 154 26.53 13.50 18.48
CA GLY A 154 27.72 13.02 17.81
C GLY A 154 27.63 13.36 16.34
N PHE A 155 28.42 14.35 15.91
CA PHE A 155 28.76 14.53 14.51
C PHE A 155 29.38 13.23 13.98
N VAL A 156 28.60 12.40 13.29
CA VAL A 156 29.16 11.34 12.46
C VAL A 156 29.80 12.07 11.27
N ARG A 157 31.13 12.24 11.30
CA ARG A 157 31.85 12.87 10.19
C ARG A 157 31.66 12.00 8.94
N GLY A 158 30.81 12.45 8.02
CA GLY A 158 30.70 11.84 6.70
C GLY A 158 32.04 11.83 5.99
N GLU A 159 32.21 10.90 5.04
CA GLU A 159 33.38 10.91 4.15
C GLU A 159 33.49 12.29 3.47
N PRO A 160 34.71 12.80 3.18
CA PRO A 160 34.94 14.16 2.66
C PRO A 160 34.12 14.53 1.42
N ASP A 161 33.70 13.54 0.63
CA ASP A 161 32.92 13.73 -0.60
C ASP A 161 31.44 13.34 -0.47
N SER A 162 30.94 13.06 0.73
CA SER A 162 29.54 12.72 0.96
C SER A 162 28.68 13.96 1.20
N ALA A 163 27.49 14.00 0.58
CA ALA A 163 26.44 14.93 0.95
C ALA A 163 25.86 14.55 2.32
N HIS A 164 25.53 15.57 3.11
CA HIS A 164 24.93 15.46 4.43
C HIS A 164 23.43 15.74 4.34
N LEU A 165 22.60 14.72 4.51
CA LEU A 165 21.15 14.84 4.60
C LEU A 165 20.75 14.82 6.08
N LYS A 166 20.12 15.89 6.58
CA LYS A 166 19.52 15.92 7.91
C LYS A 166 18.00 15.96 7.81
N LEU A 167 17.36 15.06 8.54
CA LEU A 167 15.92 14.94 8.70
C LEU A 167 15.55 15.41 10.10
N SER A 168 14.59 16.32 10.22
CA SER A 168 14.10 16.83 11.51
C SER A 168 12.58 16.72 11.55
N ALA A 169 12.04 16.02 12.54
CA ALA A 169 10.60 15.79 12.66
C ALA A 169 9.96 16.83 13.59
N VAL A 170 8.97 17.55 13.08
CA VAL A 170 8.11 18.46 13.87
C VAL A 170 6.77 17.81 14.25
N ASP A 171 6.43 16.70 13.59
CA ASP A 171 5.29 15.84 13.91
C ASP A 171 5.73 14.36 13.81
N THR A 172 4.85 13.41 14.10
CA THR A 172 5.12 11.99 13.85
C THR A 172 5.14 11.71 12.35
N VAL A 173 6.28 11.26 11.85
CA VAL A 173 6.53 11.02 10.41
C VAL A 173 7.11 9.63 10.23
N TRP A 174 6.59 8.90 9.24
CA TRP A 174 7.23 7.68 8.77
C TRP A 174 8.12 7.99 7.57
N VAL A 175 9.37 7.53 7.59
CA VAL A 175 10.34 7.75 6.51
C VAL A 175 10.98 6.42 6.14
N ASN A 176 10.84 6.02 4.88
CA ASN A 176 11.69 5.03 4.26
C ASN A 176 12.77 5.75 3.45
N LEU A 177 14.04 5.50 3.74
CA LEU A 177 15.19 6.18 3.13
C LEU A 177 16.19 5.15 2.60
N VAL A 178 16.63 5.31 1.36
CA VAL A 178 17.71 4.56 0.73
C VAL A 178 18.83 5.52 0.34
N VAL A 179 20.06 5.24 0.77
CA VAL A 179 21.24 6.06 0.48
C VAL A 179 22.10 5.37 -0.57
N ASP A 180 22.39 6.03 -1.70
CA ASP A 180 23.24 5.54 -2.80
C ASP A 180 22.93 4.12 -3.32
N ASP A 181 21.65 3.72 -3.27
CA ASP A 181 21.18 2.36 -3.60
C ASP A 181 21.70 1.25 -2.65
N GLY A 182 22.22 1.64 -1.49
CA GLY A 182 22.75 0.75 -0.45
C GLY A 182 21.78 0.52 0.70
N LYS A 183 22.14 1.02 1.88
CA LYS A 183 21.38 0.78 3.12
C LYS A 183 20.00 1.44 3.04
N THR A 184 18.99 0.66 3.42
CA THR A 184 17.62 1.12 3.63
C THR A 184 17.38 1.36 5.12
N TYR A 185 16.76 2.48 5.43
CA TYR A 185 16.34 2.88 6.76
C TYR A 185 14.82 3.00 6.76
N ASP A 186 14.18 2.31 7.69
CA ASP A 186 12.74 2.42 7.96
C ASP A 186 12.59 3.09 9.33
N LEU A 187 12.09 4.33 9.33
CA LEU A 187 12.15 5.23 10.47
C LEU A 187 10.74 5.71 10.82
N LEU A 188 10.35 5.51 12.08
CA LEU A 188 9.26 6.25 12.69
C LEU A 188 9.85 7.38 13.52
N MET A 189 9.82 8.61 12.98
CA MET A 189 10.35 9.78 13.66
C MET A 189 9.24 10.44 14.48
N LYS A 190 9.45 10.56 15.80
CA LYS A 190 8.59 11.32 16.72
C LYS A 190 8.94 12.82 16.67
N PRO A 191 8.04 13.72 17.08
CA PRO A 191 8.32 15.15 17.16
C PRO A 191 9.58 15.44 17.98
N GLY A 192 10.44 16.34 17.48
CA GLY A 192 11.72 16.70 18.09
C GLY A 192 12.90 15.81 17.66
N MET A 193 12.67 14.65 17.06
CA MET A 193 13.74 13.79 16.58
C MET A 193 14.47 14.41 15.39
N SER A 194 15.80 14.35 15.40
CA SER A 194 16.65 14.76 14.29
C SER A 194 17.68 13.68 13.97
N LEU A 195 17.78 13.27 12.71
CA LEU A 195 18.71 12.24 12.24
C LEU A 195 19.53 12.76 11.07
N SER A 196 20.77 12.30 10.94
CA SER A 196 21.69 12.69 9.87
C SER A 196 22.21 11.48 9.11
N PHE A 197 22.26 11.61 7.79
CA PHE A 197 22.69 10.59 6.83
C PHE A 197 23.72 11.17 5.88
N TYR A 198 24.63 10.32 5.40
CA TYR A 198 25.70 10.72 4.49
C TYR A 198 25.71 9.81 3.27
N GLY A 199 25.74 10.41 2.07
CA GLY A 199 25.69 9.69 0.79
C GLY A 199 26.47 10.40 -0.32
N LYS A 200 27.09 9.65 -1.22
CA LYS A 200 27.96 10.14 -2.30
C LYS A 200 27.18 10.72 -3.48
N ASN A 201 26.00 10.18 -3.77
CA ASN A 201 25.29 10.41 -5.03
C ASN A 201 23.85 10.90 -4.81
N LYS A 202 23.03 10.11 -4.11
CA LYS A 202 21.58 10.35 -4.03
C LYS A 202 20.93 9.72 -2.79
N PHE A 203 19.79 10.30 -2.41
CA PHE A 203 18.90 9.82 -1.37
C PHE A 203 17.53 9.59 -1.98
N ASN A 204 17.05 8.34 -1.97
CA ASN A 204 15.70 8.01 -2.40
C ASN A 204 14.85 7.82 -1.14
N MET A 205 13.68 8.45 -1.08
CA MET A 205 12.84 8.33 0.09
C MET A 205 11.35 8.31 -0.20
N THR A 206 10.62 7.68 0.70
CA THR A 206 9.17 7.80 0.84
C THR A 206 8.87 8.35 2.22
N VAL A 207 8.06 9.39 2.29
CA VAL A 207 7.71 10.10 3.51
C VAL A 207 6.19 10.04 3.70
N GLY A 208 5.74 9.47 4.81
CA GLY A 208 4.35 9.53 5.27
C GLY A 208 4.18 10.62 6.32
N ASN A 209 3.18 11.49 6.14
CA ASN A 209 3.02 12.76 6.86
C ASN A 209 4.13 13.78 6.52
N ALA A 210 4.32 14.04 5.23
CA ALA A 210 5.38 14.90 4.70
C ALA A 210 5.43 16.31 5.30
N GLY A 211 4.28 16.89 5.67
CA GLY A 211 4.23 18.20 6.35
C GLY A 211 4.80 18.20 7.78
N GLY A 212 5.09 17.03 8.35
CA GLY A 212 5.76 16.89 9.64
C GLY A 212 7.29 16.79 9.55
N LEU A 213 7.87 16.83 8.34
CA LEU A 213 9.29 16.59 8.10
C LEU A 213 9.98 17.81 7.50
N ILE A 214 11.03 18.26 8.17
CA ILE A 214 11.96 19.26 7.65
C ILE A 214 13.21 18.52 7.15
N ILE A 215 13.60 18.81 5.92
CA ILE A 215 14.76 18.19 5.28
C ILE A 215 15.79 19.28 4.98
N SER A 216 17.04 19.02 5.32
CA SER A 216 18.17 19.85 4.90
C SER A 216 19.25 19.01 4.23
N LEU A 217 19.85 19.55 3.17
CA LEU A 217 20.97 18.96 2.46
C LEU A 217 22.17 19.91 2.54
N ASN A 218 23.30 19.42 3.05
CA ASN A 218 24.53 20.19 3.24
C ASN A 218 24.29 21.50 4.03
N GLY A 219 23.43 21.44 5.05
CA GLY A 219 23.05 22.59 5.88
C GLY A 219 22.02 23.53 5.27
N LYS A 220 21.63 23.35 4.00
CA LYS A 220 20.57 24.13 3.35
C LYS A 220 19.24 23.41 3.47
N GLU A 221 18.24 24.07 4.06
CA GLU A 221 16.88 23.54 4.11
C GLU A 221 16.27 23.44 2.70
N LEU A 222 15.61 22.32 2.43
CA LEU A 222 14.90 22.07 1.18
C LEU A 222 13.43 22.51 1.30
N PRO A 223 12.75 22.80 0.18
CA PRO A 223 11.33 23.13 0.20
C PRO A 223 10.50 22.06 0.90
N SER A 224 9.43 22.49 1.57
CA SER A 224 8.46 21.58 2.16
C SER A 224 7.92 20.60 1.12
N LEU A 225 7.83 19.34 1.50
CA LEU A 225 7.36 18.25 0.65
C LEU A 225 5.83 18.18 0.53
N GLY A 226 5.09 18.97 1.31
CA GLY A 226 3.63 19.00 1.28
C GLY A 226 3.00 19.31 2.65
N GLY A 227 1.69 19.15 2.72
CA GLY A 227 0.92 19.36 3.95
C GLY A 227 0.96 18.18 4.91
N ARG A 228 0.41 18.39 6.11
CA ARG A 228 0.18 17.32 7.10
C ARG A 228 -0.68 16.20 6.48
N GLY A 229 -0.33 14.95 6.77
CA GLY A 229 -0.99 13.73 6.27
C GLY A 229 -0.66 13.34 4.83
N ILE A 230 0.06 14.18 4.07
CA ILE A 230 0.44 13.86 2.69
C ILE A 230 1.54 12.79 2.67
N VAL A 231 1.43 11.85 1.75
CA VAL A 231 2.46 10.84 1.49
C VAL A 231 3.19 11.21 0.20
N VAL A 232 4.51 11.35 0.29
CA VAL A 232 5.39 11.59 -0.84
C VAL A 232 6.17 10.32 -1.10
N ARG A 233 6.11 9.79 -2.33
CA ARG A 233 6.79 8.55 -2.74
C ARG A 233 7.89 8.87 -3.74
N ASN A 234 8.91 8.01 -3.80
CA ASN A 234 9.97 8.04 -4.80
C ASN A 234 10.74 9.37 -4.89
N LEU A 235 10.73 10.16 -3.81
CA LEU A 235 11.46 11.41 -3.76
C LEU A 235 12.95 11.13 -3.85
N THR A 236 13.59 11.64 -4.90
CA THR A 236 15.04 11.52 -5.09
C THR A 236 15.69 12.87 -4.86
N ILE A 237 16.60 12.95 -3.89
CA ILE A 237 17.45 14.11 -3.62
C ILE A 237 18.87 13.76 -4.03
N MET A 238 19.38 14.44 -5.06
CA MET A 238 20.76 14.28 -5.53
C MET A 238 21.73 15.08 -4.66
N LYS A 239 23.02 14.68 -4.60
CA LYS A 239 24.09 15.41 -3.88
C LYS A 239 24.16 16.91 -4.23
N ASN A 240 23.83 17.28 -5.46
CA ASN A 240 23.83 18.67 -5.92
C ASN A 240 22.58 19.47 -5.51
N GLY A 241 21.64 18.88 -4.76
CA GLY A 241 20.39 19.51 -4.34
C GLY A 241 19.25 19.40 -5.36
N THR A 242 19.43 18.71 -6.49
CA THR A 242 18.34 18.47 -7.44
C THR A 242 17.32 17.51 -6.82
N ILE A 243 16.05 17.89 -6.86
CA ILE A 243 14.93 17.09 -6.38
C ILE A 243 14.17 16.53 -7.58
N LYS A 244 13.87 15.22 -7.56
CA LYS A 244 13.01 14.54 -8.54
C LYS A 244 11.88 13.82 -7.82
N TRP A 245 10.71 13.81 -8.46
CA TRP A 245 9.47 13.23 -7.96
C TRP A 245 9.07 12.02 -8.81
#